data_AF-A0A414SKJ4-F1
#
_entry.id   AF-A0A414SKJ4-F1
#
_cell.length_a   1.000
_cell.length_b   1.000
_cell.length_c   1.000
_cell.angle_alpha   90.00
_cell.angle_beta   90.00
_cell.angle_gamma   90.00
#
_symmetry.space_group_name_H-M   'P 1'
#
loop_
_entity.id
_entity.type
_entity.pdbx_description
1 polymer ?
#
loop_
_entity_poly.entity_id
_entity_poly.type
_entity_poly.pdbx_seq_one_letter_code
_entity_poly.pdbx_strand_id
1 'polypeptide(L)'
;MIKYSKPYPTIGELIKDKDYDYVSYRMLIPGFDEENGEFAGCFSSKNGKIIPLDYDTYYESEEVIASEEWNMPKEGIENGLTVVVEGEFL
;
A
#
# COMPACT_ATOMS: atom_id res chain seq x y z
N MET A 1 -11.31 1.25 -4.96
CA MET A 1 -10.44 1.98 -4.01
C MET A 1 -11.19 2.99 -3.14
N ILE A 2 -10.97 2.96 -1.82
CA ILE A 2 -11.39 3.96 -0.83
C ILE A 2 -10.42 5.13 -0.89
N LYS A 3 -10.91 6.36 -1.06
CA LYS A 3 -10.10 7.59 -1.00
C LYS A 3 -10.26 8.23 0.38
N TYR A 4 -9.15 8.58 1.01
CA TYR A 4 -9.12 9.20 2.32
C TYR A 4 -9.07 10.73 2.23
N SER A 5 -9.40 11.37 3.34
CA SER A 5 -9.30 12.81 3.55
C SER A 5 -8.48 13.07 4.80
N LYS A 6 -7.80 14.20 4.89
CA LYS A 6 -6.90 14.50 6.03
C LYS A 6 -7.63 14.50 7.39
N PRO A 7 -6.98 14.02 8.48
CA PRO A 7 -5.67 13.35 8.49
C PRO A 7 -5.75 11.99 7.79
N TYR A 8 -4.76 11.69 6.95
CA TYR A 8 -4.70 10.41 6.25
C TYR A 8 -4.32 9.29 7.24
N PRO A 9 -4.82 8.07 7.04
CA PRO A 9 -4.32 6.93 7.78
C PRO A 9 -2.88 6.62 7.35
N THR A 10 -2.09 6.00 8.22
CA THR A 10 -0.78 5.48 7.83
C THR A 10 -0.84 4.02 7.38
N ILE A 11 0.19 3.53 6.69
CA ILE A 11 0.33 2.10 6.38
C ILE A 11 0.19 1.25 7.65
N GLY A 12 0.87 1.63 8.73
CA GLY A 12 0.82 0.94 10.02
C GLY A 12 -0.60 0.83 10.57
N GLU A 13 -1.41 1.87 10.43
CA GLU A 13 -2.82 1.84 10.87
C GLU A 13 -3.68 0.90 10.03
N LEU A 14 -3.39 0.75 8.74
CA LEU A 14 -4.12 -0.16 7.85
C LEU A 14 -3.78 -1.63 8.10
N ILE A 15 -2.53 -1.94 8.46
CA ILE A 15 -2.05 -3.33 8.64
C ILE A 15 -2.05 -3.82 10.09
N LYS A 16 -2.43 -2.98 11.07
CA LYS A 16 -2.31 -3.32 12.51
C LYS A 16 -3.15 -4.52 12.96
N ASP A 17 -4.35 -4.68 12.40
CA ASP A 17 -5.37 -5.65 12.87
C ASP A 17 -5.58 -6.81 11.87
N LYS A 18 -4.86 -6.81 10.74
CA LYS A 18 -5.00 -7.80 9.67
C LYS A 18 -3.66 -8.03 8.98
N ASP A 19 -3.34 -9.30 8.81
CA ASP A 19 -2.20 -9.73 8.01
C ASP A 19 -2.56 -9.70 6.52
N TYR A 20 -1.65 -9.20 5.69
CA TYR A 20 -1.80 -9.19 4.24
C TYR A 20 -0.67 -10.00 3.61
N ASP A 21 -1.04 -10.94 2.74
CA ASP A 21 -0.10 -11.77 1.99
C ASP A 21 0.66 -10.92 0.96
N TYR A 22 0.00 -9.89 0.43
CA TYR A 22 0.57 -8.97 -0.54
C TYR A 22 -0.03 -7.57 -0.42
N VAL A 23 0.83 -6.57 -0.31
CA VAL A 23 0.51 -5.15 -0.36
C VAL A 23 1.17 -4.56 -1.60
N SER A 24 0.37 -4.12 -2.58
CA SER A 24 0.83 -3.35 -3.74
C SER A 24 1.00 -1.89 -3.32
N TYR A 25 2.25 -1.43 -3.26
CA TYR A 25 2.60 -0.06 -2.94
C TYR A 25 2.65 0.76 -4.23
N ARG A 26 1.81 1.79 -4.32
CA ARG A 26 1.68 2.65 -5.50
C ARG A 26 1.89 4.11 -5.13
N MET A 27 2.51 4.86 -6.04
CA MET A 27 2.79 6.28 -5.85
C MET A 27 2.00 7.12 -6.84
N LEU A 28 1.21 8.06 -6.32
CA LEU A 28 0.61 9.10 -7.14
C LEU A 28 1.66 10.18 -7.42
N ILE A 29 2.22 10.16 -8.62
CA ILE A 29 3.27 11.09 -9.05
C ILE A 29 2.63 12.25 -9.82
N PRO A 30 2.79 13.51 -9.37
CA PRO A 30 2.24 14.66 -10.09
C PRO A 30 2.73 14.72 -11.55
N GLY A 31 1.80 14.80 -12.49
CA GLY A 31 2.10 14.86 -13.92
C GLY A 31 2.16 13.50 -14.64
N PHE A 32 1.95 12.39 -13.92
CA PHE A 32 1.72 11.08 -14.50
C PHE A 32 0.21 10.80 -14.55
N ASP A 33 -0.29 10.26 -15.66
CA ASP A 33 -1.72 9.95 -15.88
C ASP A 33 -2.07 8.55 -15.37
N GLU A 34 -1.85 8.32 -14.07
CA GLU A 34 -2.21 7.08 -13.38
C GLU A 34 -3.24 7.39 -12.29
N GLU A 35 -4.53 7.17 -12.56
CA GLU A 35 -5.64 7.48 -11.63
C GLU A 35 -5.47 6.85 -10.23
N ASN A 36 -4.74 5.73 -10.16
CA ASN A 36 -4.49 4.96 -8.93
C ASN A 36 -2.99 4.88 -8.57
N GLY A 37 -2.18 5.80 -9.08
CA GLY A 37 -0.72 5.85 -8.90
C GLY A 37 0.03 4.75 -9.66
N GLU A 38 1.33 4.95 -9.87
CA GLU A 38 2.25 4.00 -10.53
C GLU A 38 2.69 2.91 -9.54
N PHE A 39 2.96 1.69 -10.01
CA PHE A 39 3.49 0.64 -9.14
C PHE A 39 4.93 0.99 -8.70
N ALA A 40 5.15 1.06 -7.40
CA ALA A 40 6.43 1.48 -6.82
C ALA A 40 7.01 0.46 -5.84
N GLY A 41 6.41 -0.72 -5.73
CA GLY A 41 6.93 -1.81 -4.91
C GLY A 41 5.83 -2.65 -4.24
N CYS A 42 6.26 -3.61 -3.44
CA CYS A 42 5.39 -4.51 -2.70
C CYS A 42 6.02 -5.08 -1.43
N PHE A 43 5.16 -5.37 -0.46
CA PHE A 43 5.52 -6.03 0.78
C PHE A 43 4.38 -6.92 1.27
N SER A 44 4.66 -7.79 2.23
CA SER A 44 3.63 -8.49 3.00
C SER A 44 3.58 -7.88 4.40
N SER A 45 2.51 -8.13 5.15
CA SER A 45 2.41 -7.67 6.53
C SER A 45 2.02 -8.79 7.48
N LYS A 46 2.64 -8.77 8.66
CA LYS A 46 2.37 -9.75 9.71
C LYS A 46 2.46 -9.13 11.09
N ASN A 47 1.40 -9.25 11.88
CA ASN A 47 1.27 -8.64 13.22
C ASN A 47 1.58 -7.13 13.20
N GLY A 48 1.01 -6.41 12.23
CA GLY A 48 1.23 -4.97 12.07
C GLY A 48 2.60 -4.56 11.56
N LYS A 49 3.48 -5.50 11.20
CA LYS A 49 4.83 -5.22 10.71
C LYS A 49 4.94 -5.44 9.21
N ILE A 50 5.68 -4.55 8.56
CA ILE A 50 6.05 -4.66 7.15
C ILE A 50 7.15 -5.71 6.96
N ILE A 51 7.00 -6.56 5.94
CA ILE A 51 8.00 -7.51 5.46
C ILE A 51 8.17 -7.28 3.95
N PRO A 52 9.24 -6.57 3.51
CA PRO A 52 9.48 -6.32 2.09
C PRO A 52 9.48 -7.63 1.29
N LEU A 53 8.76 -7.63 0.15
CA LEU A 53 8.78 -8.73 -0.82
C LEU A 53 9.70 -8.42 -1.99
N ASP A 54 10.11 -7.16 -2.09
CA ASP A 54 11.22 -6.69 -2.91
C ASP A 54 12.37 -6.21 -2.02
N TYR A 55 13.42 -5.71 -2.68
CA TYR A 55 14.62 -5.21 -2.02
C TYR A 55 14.48 -3.74 -1.57
N ASP A 56 13.25 -3.22 -1.54
CA ASP A 56 12.97 -1.83 -1.15
C ASP A 56 12.64 -1.72 0.34
N THR A 57 12.49 -0.48 0.81
CA THR A 57 12.21 -0.14 2.21
C THR A 57 10.94 0.68 2.30
N TYR A 58 10.08 0.31 3.24
CA TYR A 58 8.80 0.96 3.49
C TYR A 58 8.68 1.34 4.96
N TYR A 59 7.83 2.33 5.26
CA TYR A 59 7.65 2.86 6.60
C TYR A 59 6.19 2.76 7.02
N GLU A 60 5.94 2.24 8.23
CA GLU A 60 4.60 2.18 8.83
C GLU A 60 3.97 3.58 9.04
N SER A 61 4.81 4.63 9.07
CA SER A 61 4.40 6.03 9.20
C SER A 61 3.96 6.68 7.88
N GLU A 62 4.13 6.01 6.74
CA GLU A 62 3.79 6.57 5.43
C GLU A 62 2.27 6.83 5.34
N GLU A 63 1.88 8.05 4.93
CA GLU A 63 0.48 8.43 4.79
C GLU A 63 -0.13 7.82 3.52
N VAL A 64 -1.33 7.22 3.66
CA VAL A 64 -2.04 6.56 2.58
C VAL A 64 -3.23 7.41 2.15
N ILE A 65 -3.21 7.87 0.90
CA ILE A 65 -4.29 8.69 0.34
C ILE A 65 -5.46 7.85 -0.17
N ALA A 66 -5.20 6.60 -0.55
CA ALA A 66 -6.24 5.68 -0.98
C ALA A 66 -5.82 4.22 -0.78
N SER A 67 -6.79 3.33 -0.54
CA SER A 67 -6.53 1.90 -0.41
C SER A 67 -7.65 1.01 -0.98
N GLU A 68 -7.32 -0.24 -1.30
CA GLU A 68 -8.29 -1.22 -1.75
C GLU A 68 -7.89 -2.62 -1.31
N GLU A 69 -8.79 -3.32 -0.61
CA GLU A 69 -8.61 -4.74 -0.36
C GLU A 69 -9.03 -5.58 -1.56
N TRP A 70 -8.32 -6.67 -1.78
CA TRP A 70 -8.60 -7.63 -2.85
C TRP A 70 -8.09 -9.02 -2.47
N ASN A 71 -8.34 -10.01 -3.31
CA ASN A 71 -7.76 -11.34 -3.20
C ASN A 71 -7.42 -11.89 -4.59
N MET A 72 -6.46 -12.81 -4.63
CA MET A 72 -6.10 -13.56 -5.83
C MET A 72 -5.73 -15.00 -5.47
N PRO A 73 -6.71 -15.85 -5.10
CA PRO A 73 -6.44 -17.18 -4.55
C PRO A 73 -5.64 -18.10 -5.49
N LYS A 74 -5.75 -17.91 -6.81
CA LYS A 74 -4.97 -18.67 -7.81
C LYS A 74 -3.46 -18.43 -7.71
N GLU A 75 -3.07 -17.28 -7.17
CA GLU A 75 -1.67 -16.89 -6.94
C GLU A 75 -1.26 -17.07 -5.47
N GLY A 76 -2.14 -17.64 -4.65
CA GLY A 76 -1.89 -17.85 -3.22
C GLY A 76 -2.03 -16.60 -2.35
N ILE A 77 -2.73 -15.57 -2.85
CA ILE A 77 -2.98 -14.32 -2.12
C ILE A 77 -4.43 -14.33 -1.62
N GLU A 78 -4.62 -14.61 -0.33
CA GLU A 78 -5.94 -14.59 0.30
C GLU A 78 -6.30 -13.18 0.77
N ASN A 79 -5.32 -12.43 1.28
CA ASN A 79 -5.46 -11.06 1.74
C ASN A 79 -4.52 -10.14 0.96
N GLY A 80 -5.04 -9.53 -0.10
CA GLY A 80 -4.36 -8.48 -0.87
C GLY A 80 -4.79 -7.08 -0.43
N LEU A 81 -3.85 -6.14 -0.47
CA LEU A 81 -4.09 -4.72 -0.26
C LEU A 81 -3.38 -3.92 -1.34
N THR A 82 -4.02 -2.90 -1.86
CA THR A 82 -3.34 -1.82 -2.61
C THR A 82 -3.33 -0.60 -1.72
N VAL A 83 -2.17 0.05 -1.58
CA VAL A 83 -2.03 1.35 -0.94
C VAL A 83 -1.48 2.35 -1.95
N VAL A 84 -2.06 3.54 -1.97
CA VAL A 84 -1.58 4.66 -2.77
C VAL A 84 -1.10 5.75 -1.85
N VAL A 85 0.11 6.23 -2.07
CA VAL A 85 0.74 7.33 -1.34
C VAL A 85 0.98 8.51 -2.28
N GLU A 86 1.18 9.71 -1.73
CA GLU A 86 1.65 10.86 -2.51
C GLU A 86 3.14 10.69 -2.81
N GLY A 87 3.53 10.78 -4.09
CA GLY A 87 4.93 10.78 -4.49
C GLY A 87 5.47 12.21 -4.59
N GLU A 88 6.62 12.47 -3.96
CA GLU A 88 7.36 13.72 -4.16
C GLU A 88 8.45 13.54 -5.23
N PHE A 89 8.54 14.47 -6.18
CA PHE A 89 9.75 14.63 -6.98
C PHE A 89 10.81 15.33 -6.11
N LEU A 90 11.96 14.69 -5.93
CA LEU A 90 13.17 15.33 -5.40
C LEU A 90 13.83 16.23 -6.45
#